data_AF-A0A7Y5RSB5-F1
#
_entry.id   AF-A0A7Y5RSB5-F1
#
_cell.length_a   1.000
_cell.length_b   1.000
_cell.length_c   1.000
_cell.angle_alpha   90.00
_cell.angle_beta   90.00
_cell.angle_gamma   90.00
#
_symmetry.space_group_name_H-M   'P 1'
#
loop_
_entity.id
_entity.type
_entity.pdbx_description
1 polymer ?
#
loop_
_entity_poly.entity_id
_entity_poly.type
_entity_poly.pdbx_seq_one_letter_code
_entity_poly.pdbx_strand_id
1 'polypeptide(L)'
;MATLTQQQIDDLIACRKVIVEPPRKEMTEERGSRRNDMRLTSEDRAHVFPVFMRINSTFQENFSAGLDYIVPGERDRICLLRCNGPHGEHVNEFLDEPDHHVTYHIHTAKAELLEQQKLPERYADITKEYATFEEALRYFLKRCNIAGWEEHFPAIARRSLFDGKGKP
;
A
#
# COMPACT_ATOMS: atom_id res chain seq x y z
N MET A 1 -14.51 -1.87 -17.34
CA MET A 1 -14.15 -2.02 -15.92
C MET A 1 -13.97 -3.50 -15.69
N ALA A 2 -12.74 -3.90 -15.41
CA ALA A 2 -12.40 -5.27 -15.10
C ALA A 2 -13.29 -5.84 -13.99
N THR A 3 -13.84 -7.03 -14.23
CA THR A 3 -14.49 -7.82 -13.18
C THR A 3 -13.44 -8.76 -12.60
N LEU A 4 -12.79 -8.33 -11.51
CA LEU A 4 -11.88 -9.19 -10.74
C LEU A 4 -12.67 -9.83 -9.61
N THR A 5 -12.55 -11.15 -9.45
CA THR A 5 -13.06 -11.84 -8.26
C THR A 5 -12.21 -11.49 -7.05
N GLN A 6 -12.74 -11.69 -5.84
CA GLN A 6 -11.96 -11.44 -4.62
C GLN A 6 -10.71 -12.31 -4.58
N GLN A 7 -10.81 -13.58 -5.00
CA GLN A 7 -9.65 -14.47 -5.09
C GLN A 7 -8.58 -13.91 -6.04
N GLN A 8 -8.97 -13.37 -7.20
CA GLN A 8 -8.01 -12.76 -8.13
C GLN A 8 -7.34 -11.51 -7.52
N ILE A 9 -8.09 -10.67 -6.79
CA ILE A 9 -7.52 -9.52 -6.08
C ILE A 9 -6.50 -10.00 -5.04
N ASP A 10 -6.87 -10.98 -4.23
CA ASP A 10 -6.01 -11.51 -3.17
C ASP A 10 -4.75 -12.17 -3.75
N ASP A 11 -4.88 -12.91 -4.85
CA ASP A 11 -3.78 -13.51 -5.60
C ASP A 11 -2.86 -12.43 -6.19
N LEU A 12 -3.41 -11.37 -6.78
CA LEU A 12 -2.64 -10.24 -7.30
C LEU A 12 -1.87 -9.51 -6.18
N ILE A 13 -2.44 -9.38 -4.98
CA ILE A 13 -1.73 -8.80 -3.83
C ILE A 13 -0.60 -9.74 -3.37
N ALA A 14 -0.87 -11.04 -3.25
CA ALA A 14 0.06 -12.03 -2.68
C ALA A 14 1.12 -12.55 -3.65
N CYS A 15 0.91 -12.43 -4.97
CA CYS A 15 1.85 -12.94 -5.96
C CYS A 15 3.22 -12.28 -5.82
N ARG A 16 4.26 -13.05 -6.11
CA ARG A 16 5.65 -12.56 -6.05
C ARG A 16 5.87 -11.49 -7.11
N LYS A 17 6.42 -10.36 -6.70
CA LYS A 17 6.68 -9.19 -7.55
C LYS A 17 8.15 -8.87 -7.58
N VAL A 18 8.64 -8.44 -8.74
CA VAL A 18 10.01 -7.98 -8.95
C VAL A 18 10.02 -6.49 -9.28
N ILE A 19 10.99 -5.76 -8.73
CA ILE A 19 11.17 -4.33 -9.00
C ILE A 19 11.79 -4.17 -10.39
N VAL A 20 11.09 -3.49 -11.30
CA VAL A 20 11.57 -3.20 -12.66
C VAL A 20 11.98 -1.74 -12.84
N GLU A 21 11.38 -0.83 -12.07
CA GLU A 21 11.82 0.56 -11.96
C GLU A 21 11.98 0.85 -10.46
N PRO A 22 13.22 1.01 -9.97
CA PRO A 22 13.47 1.15 -8.54
C PRO A 22 13.01 2.49 -8.00
N PRO A 23 12.72 2.56 -6.69
CA PRO A 23 12.43 3.83 -6.04
C PRO A 23 13.64 4.75 -6.07
N ARG A 24 13.39 6.05 -5.91
CA ARG A 24 14.45 7.03 -5.70
C ARG A 24 15.14 6.76 -4.37
N LYS A 25 16.44 7.06 -4.29
CA LYS A 25 17.21 6.99 -3.03
C LYS A 25 16.64 7.93 -1.96
N GLU A 26 16.11 9.08 -2.38
CA GLU A 26 15.50 10.08 -1.52
C GLU A 26 14.12 10.46 -2.06
N MET A 27 13.16 10.66 -1.15
CA MET A 27 11.83 11.15 -1.52
C MET A 27 11.93 12.60 -2.00
N THR A 28 11.12 12.97 -2.98
CA THR A 28 11.08 14.33 -3.54
C THR A 28 9.92 15.12 -2.92
N GLU A 29 10.17 16.36 -2.53
CA GLU A 29 9.14 17.27 -2.03
C GLU A 29 8.26 17.77 -3.19
N GLU A 30 6.95 17.51 -3.14
CA GLU A 30 6.00 17.96 -4.15
C GLU A 30 4.63 18.22 -3.52
N ARG A 31 4.13 19.46 -3.66
CA ARG A 31 2.78 19.89 -3.24
C ARG A 31 2.48 19.56 -1.76
N GLY A 32 3.43 19.80 -0.86
CA GLY A 32 3.27 19.56 0.57
C GLY A 32 3.32 18.09 0.98
N SER A 33 3.88 17.23 0.13
CA SER A 33 4.19 15.85 0.47
C SER A 33 5.54 15.45 -0.07
N ARG A 34 6.28 14.66 0.72
CA ARG A 34 7.43 13.89 0.23
C ARG A 34 6.92 12.66 -0.52
N ARG A 35 7.43 12.46 -1.73
CA ARG A 35 6.94 11.46 -2.68
C ARG A 35 8.04 10.54 -3.18
N ASN A 36 7.69 9.28 -3.33
CA ASN A 36 8.51 8.29 -4.02
C ASN A 36 7.60 7.28 -4.70
N ASP A 37 8.09 6.63 -5.74
CA ASP A 37 7.33 5.68 -6.54
C ASP A 37 8.27 4.58 -7.02
N MET A 38 7.73 3.40 -7.27
CA MET A 38 8.45 2.34 -7.96
C MET A 38 7.50 1.56 -8.84
N ARG A 39 8.05 0.79 -9.78
CA ARG A 39 7.25 -0.06 -10.65
C ARG A 39 7.69 -1.50 -10.51
N LEU A 40 6.70 -2.38 -10.40
CA LEU A 40 6.89 -3.81 -10.27
C LEU A 40 6.22 -4.55 -11.42
N THR A 41 6.64 -5.79 -11.63
CA THR A 41 5.87 -6.78 -12.37
C THR A 41 5.72 -8.05 -11.56
N SER A 42 4.75 -8.90 -11.92
CA SER A 42 4.79 -10.31 -11.50
C SER A 42 6.06 -10.98 -12.03
N GLU A 43 6.46 -12.09 -11.41
CA GLU A 43 7.68 -12.83 -11.79
C GLU A 43 7.67 -13.30 -13.26
N ASP A 44 6.50 -13.69 -13.77
CA ASP A 44 6.26 -14.05 -15.18
C ASP A 44 6.06 -12.84 -16.12
N ARG A 45 6.08 -11.62 -15.57
CA ARG A 45 5.83 -10.34 -16.26
C ARG A 45 4.44 -10.19 -16.88
N ALA A 46 3.48 -11.04 -16.52
CA ALA A 46 2.10 -10.93 -17.00
C ALA A 46 1.34 -9.72 -16.41
N HIS A 47 1.72 -9.28 -15.20
CA HIS A 47 1.06 -8.21 -14.47
C HIS A 47 2.03 -7.06 -14.16
N VAL A 48 1.51 -5.83 -14.17
CA VAL A 48 2.28 -4.61 -13.85
C VAL A 48 1.66 -3.93 -12.65
N PHE A 49 2.51 -3.56 -11.69
CA PHE A 49 2.09 -2.94 -10.44
C PHE A 49 2.87 -1.65 -10.16
N PRO A 50 2.29 -0.48 -10.44
CA PRO A 50 2.79 0.78 -9.91
C PRO A 50 2.66 0.82 -8.39
N VAL A 51 3.66 1.35 -7.71
CA VAL A 51 3.65 1.61 -6.27
C VAL A 51 3.88 3.09 -6.06
N PHE A 52 3.10 3.68 -5.16
CA PHE A 52 3.28 5.06 -4.71
C PHE A 52 3.51 5.11 -3.20
N MET A 53 4.32 6.07 -2.77
CA MET A 53 4.62 6.39 -1.38
C MET A 53 4.49 7.91 -1.19
N ARG A 54 3.72 8.34 -0.20
CA ARG A 54 3.49 9.76 0.11
C ARG A 54 3.55 9.96 1.62
N ILE A 55 4.25 11.00 2.06
CA ILE A 55 4.27 11.44 3.46
C ILE A 55 3.96 12.93 3.45
N ASN A 56 2.95 13.37 4.19
CA ASN A 56 2.68 14.80 4.35
C ASN A 56 3.89 15.48 5.00
N SER A 57 4.28 16.64 4.48
CA SER A 57 5.53 17.29 4.88
C SER A 57 5.44 18.00 6.23
N THR A 58 4.22 18.27 6.70
CA THR A 58 3.95 18.88 8.01
C THR A 58 3.60 17.82 9.06
N PHE A 59 2.74 16.87 8.71
CA PHE A 59 2.21 15.83 9.60
C PHE A 59 2.69 14.46 9.13
N GLN A 60 3.82 13.97 9.65
CA GLN A 60 4.44 12.75 9.12
C GLN A 60 3.64 11.47 9.39
N GLU A 61 2.75 11.50 10.38
CA GLU A 61 1.73 10.48 10.65
C GLU A 61 0.69 10.39 9.52
N ASN A 62 0.50 11.45 8.74
CA ASN A 62 -0.33 11.41 7.54
C ASN A 62 0.52 10.92 6.36
N PHE A 63 0.45 9.63 6.11
CA PHE A 63 1.15 8.97 5.01
C PHE A 63 0.27 7.96 4.28
N SER A 64 0.71 7.59 3.08
CA SER A 64 0.15 6.48 2.32
C SER A 64 1.24 5.71 1.57
N ALA A 65 1.11 4.39 1.49
CA ALA A 65 1.87 3.51 0.61
C ALA A 65 0.91 2.54 -0.06
N GLY A 66 0.83 2.55 -1.39
CA GLY A 66 -0.18 1.81 -2.14
C GLY A 66 0.37 0.98 -3.29
N LEU A 67 -0.30 -0.15 -3.54
CA LEU A 67 -0.07 -1.06 -4.65
C LEU A 67 -1.23 -0.91 -5.64
N ASP A 68 -0.94 -0.37 -6.81
CA ASP A 68 -1.89 -0.33 -7.91
C ASP A 68 -1.66 -1.52 -8.85
N TYR A 69 -2.72 -1.92 -9.56
CA TYR A 69 -2.67 -2.87 -10.66
C TYR A 69 -3.14 -2.19 -11.95
N ILE A 70 -2.33 -2.33 -13.01
CA ILE A 70 -2.73 -1.93 -14.36
C ILE A 70 -3.50 -3.09 -14.98
N VAL A 71 -4.79 -2.88 -15.23
CA VAL A 71 -5.62 -3.86 -15.92
C VAL A 71 -5.18 -3.96 -17.39
N PRO A 72 -4.80 -5.15 -17.89
CA PRO A 72 -4.43 -5.33 -19.28
C PRO A 72 -5.53 -4.87 -20.24
N GLY A 73 -5.18 -3.99 -21.18
CA GLY A 73 -6.11 -3.48 -22.19
C GLY A 73 -7.05 -2.36 -21.71
N GLU A 74 -7.06 -2.01 -20.42
CA GLU A 74 -7.78 -0.85 -19.90
C GLU A 74 -6.79 0.30 -19.57
N ARG A 75 -7.29 1.54 -19.53
CA ARG A 75 -6.49 2.70 -19.08
C ARG A 75 -6.50 2.88 -17.56
N ASP A 76 -7.44 2.20 -16.90
CA ASP A 76 -7.70 2.38 -15.48
C ASP A 76 -6.72 1.57 -14.62
N ARG A 77 -6.57 2.02 -13.39
CA ARG A 77 -5.79 1.34 -12.36
C ARG A 77 -6.71 0.97 -11.21
N ILE A 78 -6.44 -0.18 -10.60
CA ILE A 78 -7.14 -0.64 -9.41
C ILE A 78 -6.16 -0.54 -8.25
N CYS A 79 -6.47 0.25 -7.22
CA CYS A 79 -5.69 0.25 -5.99
C CYS A 79 -6.01 -1.04 -5.21
N LEU A 80 -5.09 -2.00 -5.21
CA LEU A 80 -5.32 -3.32 -4.60
C LEU A 80 -5.19 -3.27 -3.08
N LEU A 81 -4.17 -2.57 -2.59
CA LEU A 81 -3.86 -2.45 -1.17
C LEU A 81 -3.20 -1.10 -0.89
N ARG A 82 -3.61 -0.43 0.19
CA ARG A 82 -3.00 0.83 0.63
C ARG A 82 -2.88 0.87 2.14
N CYS A 83 -1.66 1.02 2.64
CA CYS A 83 -1.38 1.28 4.05
C CYS A 83 -1.37 2.79 4.30
N ASN A 84 -2.18 3.25 5.25
CA ASN A 84 -2.30 4.64 5.61
C ASN A 84 -1.98 4.86 7.09
N GLY A 85 -1.39 6.01 7.38
CA GLY A 85 -1.40 6.58 8.71
C GLY A 85 -2.69 7.36 8.98
N PRO A 86 -2.88 7.86 10.21
CA PRO A 86 -4.06 8.64 10.55
C PRO A 86 -4.11 9.92 9.70
N HIS A 87 -5.28 10.16 9.10
CA HIS A 87 -5.57 11.37 8.36
C HIS A 87 -7.05 11.69 8.59
N GLY A 88 -7.38 12.90 9.07
CA GLY A 88 -8.76 13.22 9.47
C GLY A 88 -9.84 12.92 8.42
N GLU A 89 -11.04 12.61 8.92
CA GLU A 89 -12.34 12.37 8.27
C GLU A 89 -12.32 11.61 6.93
N HIS A 90 -12.65 10.32 6.97
CA HIS A 90 -13.31 9.66 5.85
C HIS A 90 -14.40 8.72 6.36
N VAL A 91 -15.62 8.94 5.87
CA VAL A 91 -16.81 8.20 6.32
C VAL A 91 -16.95 6.96 5.45
N ASN A 92 -16.90 5.78 6.07
CA ASN A 92 -17.32 4.54 5.44
C ASN A 92 -18.86 4.59 5.23
N GLU A 93 -19.34 5.28 4.19
CA GLU A 93 -20.79 5.47 3.95
C GLU A 93 -21.61 4.16 3.80
N PHE A 94 -20.99 2.98 3.80
CA PHE A 94 -21.66 1.70 3.59
C PHE A 94 -21.68 0.77 4.80
N LEU A 95 -21.05 1.13 5.92
CA LEU A 95 -21.02 0.33 7.15
C LEU A 95 -21.10 1.27 8.35
N ASP A 96 -22.03 1.01 9.28
CA ASP A 96 -22.18 1.72 10.57
C ASP A 96 -20.98 1.49 11.51
N GLU A 97 -19.75 1.63 11.02
CA GLU A 97 -18.49 1.39 11.72
C GLU A 97 -17.73 2.71 11.95
N PRO A 98 -16.96 2.82 13.06
CA PRO A 98 -16.27 4.05 13.45
C PRO A 98 -15.35 4.61 12.35
N ASP A 99 -15.03 5.90 12.41
CA ASP A 99 -14.14 6.57 11.43
C ASP A 99 -12.72 5.96 11.48
N HIS A 100 -12.43 5.04 10.55
CA HIS A 100 -11.15 4.30 10.49
C HIS A 100 -9.96 5.22 10.23
N HIS A 101 -10.18 6.46 9.79
CA HIS A 101 -9.15 7.38 9.35
C HIS A 101 -8.56 8.23 10.48
N VAL A 102 -9.19 8.21 11.65
CA VAL A 102 -8.61 8.74 12.89
C VAL A 102 -7.43 7.85 13.37
N THR A 103 -7.26 6.66 12.80
CA THR A 103 -6.26 5.68 13.20
C THR A 103 -5.45 5.15 12.01
N TYR A 104 -4.41 4.37 12.29
CA TYR A 104 -3.69 3.60 11.26
C TYR A 104 -4.63 2.55 10.66
N HIS A 105 -4.71 2.50 9.33
CA HIS A 105 -5.66 1.62 8.64
C HIS A 105 -5.13 1.15 7.29
N ILE A 106 -5.63 0.00 6.85
CA ILE A 106 -5.27 -0.63 5.57
C ILE A 106 -6.51 -0.70 4.70
N HIS A 107 -6.45 -0.09 3.53
CA HIS A 107 -7.45 -0.32 2.49
C HIS A 107 -7.11 -1.56 1.69
N THR A 108 -8.11 -2.37 1.38
CA THR A 108 -7.99 -3.54 0.50
C THR A 108 -9.12 -3.52 -0.50
N ALA A 109 -8.79 -3.71 -1.79
CA ALA A 109 -9.78 -3.81 -2.85
C ALA A 109 -10.82 -4.91 -2.56
N LYS A 110 -12.10 -4.57 -2.73
CA LYS A 110 -13.21 -5.52 -2.64
C LYS A 110 -13.88 -5.72 -3.99
N ALA A 111 -14.03 -6.97 -4.41
CA ALA A 111 -14.67 -7.32 -5.69
C ALA A 111 -16.12 -6.80 -5.77
N GLU A 112 -16.87 -6.87 -4.67
CA GLU A 112 -18.26 -6.37 -4.60
C GLU A 112 -18.38 -4.86 -4.92
N LEU A 113 -17.34 -4.07 -4.60
CA LEU A 113 -17.31 -2.64 -4.90
C LEU A 113 -17.03 -2.39 -6.38
N LEU A 114 -16.17 -3.21 -7.01
CA LEU A 114 -15.96 -3.17 -8.47
C LEU A 114 -17.25 -3.51 -9.23
N GLU A 115 -17.98 -4.54 -8.79
CA GLU A 115 -19.26 -4.93 -9.38
C GLU A 115 -20.30 -3.81 -9.30
N GLN A 116 -20.26 -3.01 -8.23
CA GLN A 116 -21.09 -1.83 -8.03
C GLN A 116 -20.54 -0.56 -8.70
N GLN A 117 -19.45 -0.65 -9.47
CA GLN A 117 -18.76 0.49 -10.10
C GLN A 117 -18.32 1.58 -9.10
N LYS A 118 -18.01 1.17 -7.87
CA LYS A 118 -17.43 2.02 -6.82
C LYS A 118 -15.91 1.87 -6.78
N LEU A 119 -15.25 2.76 -6.06
CA LEU A 119 -13.82 2.64 -5.79
C LEU A 119 -13.55 1.36 -4.98
N PRO A 120 -12.74 0.42 -5.48
CA PRO A 120 -12.53 -0.89 -4.86
C PRO A 120 -11.87 -0.78 -3.49
N GLU A 121 -10.99 0.19 -3.29
CA GLU A 121 -10.24 0.44 -2.08
C GLU A 121 -11.02 1.25 -1.04
N ARG A 122 -12.33 1.47 -1.23
CA ARG A 122 -13.12 2.27 -0.29
C ARG A 122 -13.22 1.62 1.10
N TYR A 123 -13.16 0.30 1.18
CA TYR A 123 -13.14 -0.42 2.44
C TYR A 123 -11.77 -0.34 3.11
N ALA A 124 -11.73 -0.04 4.41
CA ALA A 124 -10.53 0.01 5.22
C ALA A 124 -10.69 -0.79 6.52
N ASP A 125 -9.62 -1.40 7.00
CA ASP A 125 -9.54 -2.05 8.31
C ASP A 125 -8.58 -1.28 9.21
N ILE A 126 -8.97 -0.99 10.46
CA ILE A 126 -8.04 -0.48 11.48
C ILE A 126 -6.94 -1.51 11.71
N THR A 127 -5.70 -1.06 11.84
CA THR A 127 -4.55 -1.95 12.06
C THR A 127 -3.71 -1.58 13.27
N LYS A 128 -3.07 -2.60 13.84
CA LYS A 128 -2.01 -2.47 14.87
C LYS A 128 -0.66 -2.95 14.37
N GLU A 129 -0.55 -3.32 13.09
CA GLU A 129 0.66 -3.87 12.46
C GLU A 129 1.77 -2.82 12.28
N TYR A 130 1.42 -1.53 12.35
CA TYR A 130 2.35 -0.43 12.26
C TYR A 130 1.81 0.83 12.96
N ALA A 131 2.73 1.71 13.38
CA ALA A 131 2.43 3.02 13.94
C ALA A 131 3.33 4.13 13.34
N THR A 132 4.11 3.81 12.31
CA THR A 132 4.98 4.75 11.59
C THR A 132 4.98 4.44 10.10
N PHE A 133 5.42 5.39 9.27
CA PHE A 133 5.55 5.17 7.83
C PHE A 133 6.53 4.03 7.51
N GLU A 134 7.66 3.94 8.21
CA GLU A 134 8.67 2.92 7.95
C GLU A 134 8.20 1.51 8.32
N GLU A 135 7.45 1.37 9.41
CA GLU A 135 6.79 0.10 9.77
C GLU A 135 5.71 -0.24 8.75
N ALA A 136 4.90 0.72 8.33
CA ALA A 136 3.87 0.53 7.31
C ALA A 136 4.48 0.09 5.96
N LEU A 137 5.58 0.74 5.54
CA LEU A 137 6.30 0.39 4.33
C LEU A 137 6.93 -1.00 4.44
N ARG A 138 7.49 -1.38 5.59
CA ARG A 138 7.99 -2.74 5.83
C ARG A 138 6.88 -3.78 5.75
N TYR A 139 5.74 -3.51 6.39
CA TYR A 139 4.56 -4.37 6.33
C TYR A 139 4.08 -4.51 4.89
N PHE A 140 3.92 -3.40 4.16
CA PHE A 140 3.53 -3.34 2.76
C PHE A 140 4.43 -4.18 1.86
N LEU A 141 5.75 -3.98 1.94
CA LEU A 141 6.74 -4.68 1.11
C LEU A 141 6.64 -6.20 1.28
N LYS A 142 6.41 -6.67 2.51
CA LYS A 142 6.21 -8.09 2.83
C LYS A 142 4.83 -8.58 2.40
N ARG A 143 3.76 -7.86 2.73
CA ARG A 143 2.37 -8.23 2.45
C ARG A 143 2.09 -8.34 0.96
N CYS A 144 2.76 -7.51 0.15
CA CYS A 144 2.67 -7.50 -1.31
C CYS A 144 3.69 -8.42 -1.99
N ASN A 145 4.48 -9.19 -1.22
CA ASN A 145 5.47 -10.15 -1.69
C ASN A 145 6.46 -9.57 -2.72
N ILE A 146 7.00 -8.40 -2.40
CA ILE A 146 7.96 -7.70 -3.25
C ILE A 146 9.34 -8.31 -2.99
N ALA A 147 10.05 -8.74 -4.04
CA ALA A 147 11.36 -9.35 -3.93
C ALA A 147 12.48 -8.31 -4.03
N GLY A 148 13.53 -8.47 -3.22
CA GLY A 148 14.75 -7.64 -3.29
C GLY A 148 14.57 -6.20 -2.81
N TRP A 149 13.48 -5.89 -2.09
CA TRP A 149 13.22 -4.54 -1.61
C TRP A 149 14.27 -4.06 -0.60
N GLU A 150 14.94 -4.98 0.10
CA GLU A 150 15.96 -4.68 1.10
C GLU A 150 17.16 -3.92 0.50
N GLU A 151 17.46 -4.14 -0.78
CA GLU A 151 18.53 -3.43 -1.50
C GLU A 151 18.18 -1.95 -1.72
N HIS A 152 16.89 -1.65 -1.86
CA HIS A 152 16.38 -0.32 -2.13
C HIS A 152 15.97 0.43 -0.85
N PHE A 153 15.65 -0.31 0.22
CA PHE A 153 15.26 0.25 1.52
C PHE A 153 16.11 -0.30 2.68
N PRO A 154 17.44 -0.08 2.67
CA PRO A 154 18.34 -0.68 3.65
C PRO A 154 18.08 -0.23 5.09
N ALA A 155 17.62 1.01 5.30
CA ALA A 155 17.25 1.52 6.63
C ALA A 155 16.04 0.76 7.22
N ILE A 156 15.07 0.42 6.37
CA ILE A 156 13.87 -0.34 6.74
C ILE A 156 14.23 -1.80 7.04
N ALA A 157 15.13 -2.39 6.26
CA ALA A 157 15.62 -3.74 6.49
C ALA A 157 16.32 -3.88 7.86
N ARG A 158 17.20 -2.92 8.19
CA ARG A 158 18.04 -2.92 9.40
C ARG A 158 17.29 -2.70 10.72
N ARG A 159 16.16 -1.97 10.71
CA ARG A 159 15.39 -1.67 11.94
C ARG A 159 14.89 -2.91 12.71
N SER A 160 14.86 -4.08 12.06
CA SER A 160 14.48 -5.37 12.65
C SER A 160 15.37 -5.90 13.80
N LEU A 161 16.52 -5.28 14.08
CA LEU A 161 17.52 -5.83 15.00
C LEU A 161 17.23 -5.57 16.48
N PHE A 162 16.30 -4.67 16.82
CA PHE A 162 15.98 -4.34 18.23
C PHE A 162 14.58 -4.77 18.69
N ASP A 163 13.71 -5.22 17.78
CA ASP A 163 12.35 -5.71 18.15
C ASP A 163 12.35 -7.07 18.87
N GLY A 164 13.52 -7.69 19.01
CA GLY A 164 13.71 -8.97 19.70
C GLY A 164 14.43 -8.91 21.04
N LYS A 165 14.79 -7.72 21.56
CA LYS A 165 15.49 -7.61 22.86
C LYS A 165 15.01 -6.42 23.69
N GLY A 166 13.76 -6.49 24.13
CA GLY A 166 13.33 -5.95 25.42
C GLY A 166 13.15 -7.10 26.41
N LYS A 167 14.22 -7.48 27.12
CA LYS A 167 14.24 -8.31 28.34
C LYS A 167 14.09 -7.38 29.57
N PRO A 168 13.77 -7.83 30.80
CA PRO A 168 13.51 -9.19 31.28
C PRO A 168 12.06 -9.44 31.76
#